data_AF-A0A0Q1FBW8-F1
#
_entry.id   AF-A0A0Q1FBW8-F1
#
_cell.length_a   1.000
_cell.length_b   1.000
_cell.length_c   1.000
_cell.angle_alpha   90.00
_cell.angle_beta   90.00
_cell.angle_gamma   90.00
#
_symmetry.space_group_name_H-M   'P 1'
#
loop_
_entity.id
_entity.type
_entity.pdbx_description
1 polymer ?
#
loop_
_entity_poly.entity_id
_entity_poly.type
_entity_poly.pdbx_seq_one_letter_code
_entity_poly.pdbx_strand_id
1 'polypeptide(L)'
;MCDTMEGIECVARRLRDSAPVAIALSGGTDSLVLLAIAAAGRIHAAGVTVDTGMNPAGERERAEQIARRLGVPSVIIPVNMLALPSVAANAPDRCYACKRRMMEEITAWARDNGYRSVADGTHADDRADTRPGMKALGELGIISPFAECGIKKAEIAEFAATLDVPVLPSSSCLATRFPGGAVLSPGEIDRVREAEAVVRTRVKGYLRVRVDGTGAIVECDPAECPDAMAMTEDLTRLGFSPVRVRPVSREERE
;
A
#
# COMPACT_ATOMS: atom_id res chain seq x y z
N MET A 1 -12.31 -4.66 24.73
CA MET A 1 -12.20 -5.63 23.63
C MET A 1 -13.55 -5.61 22.96
N CYS A 2 -13.67 -4.97 21.79
CA CYS A 2 -14.87 -5.14 20.97
C CYS A 2 -14.90 -6.62 20.59
N ASP A 3 -16.07 -7.28 20.65
CA ASP A 3 -16.17 -8.63 20.09
C ASP A 3 -15.79 -8.54 18.60
N THR A 4 -14.90 -9.41 18.12
CA THR A 4 -14.39 -9.41 16.74
C THR A 4 -15.56 -9.37 15.73
N MET A 5 -16.67 -10.03 16.07
CA MET A 5 -17.91 -10.01 15.28
C MET A 5 -18.63 -8.67 15.29
N GLU A 6 -18.73 -7.99 16.44
CA GLU A 6 -19.34 -6.66 16.55
C GLU A 6 -18.59 -5.63 15.70
N GLY A 7 -17.25 -5.70 15.67
CA GLY A 7 -16.41 -4.82 14.86
C GLY A 7 -16.65 -5.03 13.35
N ILE A 8 -16.68 -6.28 12.90
CA ILE A 8 -17.00 -6.64 11.50
C ILE A 8 -18.40 -6.15 11.13
N GLU A 9 -19.40 -6.34 12.00
CA GLU A 9 -20.78 -5.91 11.77
C GLU A 9 -20.90 -4.39 11.67
N CYS A 10 -20.18 -3.64 12.52
CA CYS A 10 -20.14 -2.18 12.44
C CYS A 10 -19.64 -1.72 11.06
N VAL A 11 -18.50 -2.27 10.63
CA VAL A 11 -17.87 -1.93 9.34
C VAL A 11 -18.78 -2.34 8.17
N ALA A 12 -19.37 -3.54 8.22
CA ALA A 12 -20.29 -4.02 7.20
C ALA A 12 -21.54 -3.14 7.09
N ARG A 13 -22.12 -2.71 8.22
CA ARG A 13 -23.23 -1.76 8.22
C ARG A 13 -22.82 -0.44 7.57
N ARG A 14 -21.66 0.09 7.94
CA ARG A 14 -21.18 1.37 7.41
C ARG A 14 -20.96 1.34 5.89
N LEU A 15 -20.42 0.23 5.37
CA LEU A 15 -20.27 -0.01 3.93
C LEU A 15 -21.64 -0.15 3.24
N ARG A 16 -22.59 -0.84 3.86
CA ARG A 16 -23.95 -1.03 3.32
C ARG A 16 -24.70 0.28 3.17
N ASP A 17 -24.61 1.16 4.16
CA ASP A 17 -25.24 2.48 4.14
C ASP A 17 -24.66 3.40 3.05
N SER A 18 -23.45 3.08 2.57
CA SER A 18 -22.75 3.81 1.50
C SER A 18 -22.75 3.10 0.15
N ALA A 19 -23.38 1.93 0.06
CA ALA A 19 -23.44 1.17 -1.18
C ALA A 19 -24.25 1.90 -2.29
N PRO A 20 -23.93 1.69 -3.58
CA PRO A 20 -22.78 0.93 -4.08
C PRO A 20 -21.45 1.65 -3.77
N VAL A 21 -20.46 0.91 -3.27
CA VAL A 21 -19.19 1.48 -2.75
C VAL A 21 -17.97 1.00 -3.52
N ALA A 22 -17.13 1.93 -3.98
CA ALA A 22 -15.82 1.63 -4.53
C ALA A 22 -14.80 1.56 -3.38
N ILE A 23 -14.05 0.47 -3.27
CA ILE A 23 -13.05 0.27 -2.22
C ILE A 23 -11.67 0.50 -2.82
N ALA A 24 -10.93 1.48 -2.29
CA ALA A 24 -9.52 1.70 -2.66
C ALA A 24 -8.67 0.50 -2.25
N LEU A 25 -8.22 -0.27 -3.24
CA LEU A 25 -7.59 -1.57 -3.05
C LEU A 25 -6.09 -1.49 -3.30
N SER A 26 -5.29 -1.34 -2.24
CA SER A 26 -3.82 -1.23 -2.34
C SER A 26 -3.10 -2.58 -2.34
N GLY A 27 -3.77 -3.67 -1.99
CA GLY A 27 -3.15 -4.99 -1.83
C GLY A 27 -2.44 -5.20 -0.49
N GLY A 28 -2.56 -4.24 0.44
CA GLY A 28 -2.21 -4.38 1.85
C GLY A 28 -3.39 -4.88 2.70
N THR A 29 -3.08 -5.42 3.88
CA THR A 29 -4.06 -6.08 4.77
C THR A 29 -5.34 -5.29 4.98
N ASP A 30 -5.24 -4.00 5.34
CA ASP A 30 -6.43 -3.20 5.67
C ASP A 30 -7.41 -3.13 4.50
N SER A 31 -6.93 -2.80 3.29
CA SER A 31 -7.77 -2.73 2.09
C SER A 31 -8.36 -4.09 1.68
N LEU A 32 -7.61 -5.18 1.88
CA LEU A 32 -8.05 -6.54 1.55
C LEU A 32 -9.12 -7.02 2.53
N VAL A 33 -8.95 -6.73 3.83
CA VAL A 33 -9.95 -7.02 4.87
C VAL A 33 -11.23 -6.24 4.62
N LEU A 34 -11.13 -4.96 4.26
CA LEU A 34 -12.31 -4.14 3.96
C LEU A 34 -13.11 -4.71 2.77
N LEU A 35 -12.42 -5.15 1.72
CA LEU A 35 -13.04 -5.83 0.59
C LEU A 35 -13.68 -7.17 1.00
N ALA A 36 -13.03 -7.94 1.88
CA ALA A 36 -13.55 -9.21 2.38
C ALA A 36 -14.82 -9.02 3.25
N ILE A 37 -14.87 -7.98 4.08
CA ILE A 37 -16.08 -7.61 4.83
C ILE A 37 -17.24 -7.28 3.87
N ALA A 38 -16.96 -6.51 2.81
CA ALA A 38 -17.97 -6.21 1.78
C ALA A 38 -18.49 -7.48 1.10
N ALA A 39 -17.59 -8.40 0.74
CA ALA A 39 -17.92 -9.68 0.12
C ALA A 39 -18.78 -10.57 1.04
N ALA A 40 -18.35 -10.77 2.28
CA ALA A 40 -19.05 -11.59 3.27
C ALA A 40 -20.45 -11.03 3.57
N GLY A 41 -20.57 -9.70 3.64
CA GLY A 41 -21.83 -8.99 3.84
C GLY A 41 -22.72 -8.89 2.59
N ARG A 42 -22.30 -9.43 1.44
CA ARG A 42 -22.96 -9.31 0.13
C ARG A 42 -23.28 -7.86 -0.24
N ILE A 43 -22.37 -6.94 0.08
CA ILE A 43 -22.53 -5.51 -0.17
C ILE A 43 -22.15 -5.23 -1.61
N HIS A 44 -22.93 -4.40 -2.30
CA HIS A 44 -22.62 -3.99 -3.67
C HIS A 44 -21.35 -3.12 -3.67
N ALA A 45 -20.21 -3.74 -3.98
CA ALA A 45 -18.90 -3.12 -3.93
C ALA A 45 -18.03 -3.51 -5.13
N ALA A 46 -17.00 -2.70 -5.41
CA ALA A 46 -15.91 -3.07 -6.30
C ALA A 46 -14.56 -2.61 -5.73
N GLY A 47 -13.52 -3.40 -5.96
CA GLY A 47 -12.15 -3.03 -5.65
C GLY A 47 -11.54 -2.16 -6.76
N VAL A 48 -10.91 -1.04 -6.40
CA VAL A 48 -10.26 -0.13 -7.35
C VAL A 48 -8.81 0.03 -6.96
N THR A 49 -7.91 -0.50 -7.78
CA THR A 49 -6.46 -0.37 -7.59
C THR A 49 -5.93 0.72 -8.51
N VAL A 50 -5.12 1.65 -7.98
CA VAL A 50 -4.40 2.63 -8.80
C VAL A 50 -2.97 2.14 -9.00
N ASP A 51 -2.60 1.89 -10.25
CA ASP A 51 -1.23 1.54 -10.62
C ASP A 51 -0.43 2.83 -10.84
N THR A 52 0.45 3.12 -9.88
CA THR A 52 1.24 4.35 -9.85
C THR A 52 2.59 4.21 -10.57
N GLY A 53 2.96 2.99 -10.98
CA GLY A 53 4.33 2.64 -11.36
C GLY A 53 5.33 2.60 -10.20
N MET A 54 4.94 3.01 -8.99
CA MET A 54 5.80 3.01 -7.79
C MET A 54 5.32 2.03 -6.71
N ASN A 55 4.35 1.18 -7.04
CA ASN A 55 3.87 0.13 -6.15
C ASN A 55 4.97 -0.94 -5.96
N PRO A 56 5.18 -1.42 -4.73
CA PRO A 56 5.98 -2.60 -4.46
C PRO A 56 5.51 -3.82 -5.25
N ALA A 57 6.45 -4.71 -5.57
CA ALA A 57 6.16 -5.92 -6.33
C ALA A 57 5.12 -6.81 -5.62
N GLY A 58 4.20 -7.38 -6.39
CA GLY A 58 3.21 -8.34 -5.89
C GLY A 58 1.97 -7.72 -5.23
N GLU A 59 1.93 -6.40 -4.96
CA GLU A 59 0.76 -5.76 -4.37
C GLU A 59 -0.45 -5.81 -5.30
N ARG A 60 -0.24 -5.47 -6.57
CA ARG A 60 -1.28 -5.48 -7.61
C ARG A 60 -1.81 -6.89 -7.82
N GLU A 61 -0.92 -7.86 -8.01
CA GLU A 61 -1.27 -9.26 -8.25
C GLU A 61 -2.06 -9.83 -7.07
N ARG A 62 -1.66 -9.50 -5.82
CA ARG A 62 -2.41 -9.89 -4.62
C ARG A 62 -3.80 -9.24 -4.58
N ALA A 63 -3.89 -7.94 -4.84
CA ALA A 63 -5.17 -7.23 -4.86
C ALA A 63 -6.15 -7.89 -5.85
N GLU A 64 -5.71 -8.15 -7.08
CA GLU A 64 -6.51 -8.83 -8.09
C GLU A 64 -6.87 -10.28 -7.67
N GLN A 65 -5.91 -11.04 -7.14
CA GLN A 65 -6.12 -12.43 -6.74
C GLN A 65 -7.17 -12.54 -5.62
N ILE A 66 -7.08 -11.67 -4.61
CA ILE A 66 -8.01 -11.66 -3.48
C ILE A 66 -9.40 -11.21 -3.95
N ALA A 67 -9.49 -10.15 -4.77
CA ALA A 67 -10.78 -9.70 -5.32
C ALA A 67 -11.46 -10.81 -6.13
N ARG A 68 -10.71 -11.51 -7.00
CA ARG A 68 -11.21 -12.68 -7.75
C ARG A 68 -11.68 -13.79 -6.83
N ARG A 69 -10.91 -14.15 -5.80
CA ARG A 69 -11.25 -15.20 -4.82
C ARG A 69 -12.54 -14.88 -4.06
N LEU A 70 -12.74 -13.60 -3.71
CA LEU A 70 -13.92 -13.12 -3.01
C LEU A 70 -15.15 -12.96 -3.93
N GLY A 71 -15.00 -13.10 -5.25
CA GLY A 71 -16.07 -12.87 -6.21
C GLY A 71 -16.49 -11.39 -6.32
N VAL A 72 -15.61 -10.46 -5.94
CA VAL A 72 -15.89 -9.01 -6.01
C VAL A 72 -15.28 -8.44 -7.28
N PRO A 73 -16.04 -7.66 -8.09
CA PRO A 73 -15.49 -6.96 -9.25
C PRO A 73 -14.31 -6.09 -8.86
N SER A 74 -13.27 -6.06 -9.69
CA SER A 74 -12.14 -5.15 -9.48
C SER A 74 -11.61 -4.59 -10.78
N VAL A 75 -11.02 -3.39 -10.71
CA VAL A 75 -10.42 -2.68 -11.83
C VAL A 75 -9.06 -2.13 -11.42
N ILE A 76 -8.19 -1.93 -12.42
CA ILE A 76 -6.93 -1.23 -12.25
C ILE A 76 -6.93 0.02 -13.12
N ILE A 77 -6.59 1.15 -12.50
CA ILE A 77 -6.48 2.45 -13.15
C ILE A 77 -4.99 2.81 -13.23
N PRO A 78 -4.37 2.84 -14.42
CA PRO A 78 -3.01 3.29 -14.57
C PRO A 78 -2.93 4.81 -14.42
N VAL A 79 -2.00 5.30 -13.59
CA VAL A 79 -1.78 6.72 -13.36
C VAL A 79 -0.29 7.03 -13.43
N ASN A 80 0.08 7.91 -14.36
CA ASN A 80 1.44 8.43 -14.42
C ASN A 80 1.68 9.42 -13.28
N MET A 81 2.07 8.92 -12.11
CA MET A 81 2.34 9.75 -10.95
C MET A 81 3.56 10.66 -11.13
N LEU A 82 4.51 10.29 -12.00
CA LEU A 82 5.67 11.12 -12.30
C LEU A 82 5.34 12.32 -13.20
N ALA A 83 4.11 12.42 -13.72
CA ALA A 83 3.62 13.64 -14.33
C ALA A 83 3.29 14.74 -13.29
N LEU A 84 3.17 14.39 -12.01
CA LEU A 84 2.96 15.36 -10.93
C LEU A 84 4.31 15.94 -10.47
N PRO A 85 4.53 17.27 -10.56
CA PRO A 85 5.82 17.86 -10.24
C PRO A 85 6.31 17.56 -8.82
N SER A 86 5.44 17.60 -7.81
CA SER A 86 5.79 17.30 -6.41
C SER A 86 6.20 15.84 -6.21
N VAL A 87 5.64 14.93 -7.01
CA VAL A 87 6.00 13.50 -6.96
C VAL A 87 7.31 13.27 -7.69
N ALA A 88 7.47 13.81 -8.90
CA ALA A 88 8.70 13.71 -9.67
C ALA A 88 9.91 14.31 -8.94
N ALA A 89 9.73 15.39 -8.17
CA ALA A 89 10.78 16.02 -7.38
C ALA A 89 11.00 15.36 -6.01
N ASN A 90 10.29 14.28 -5.68
CA ASN A 90 10.30 13.63 -4.36
C ASN A 90 10.16 14.63 -3.20
N ALA A 91 9.28 15.62 -3.38
CA ALA A 91 9.12 16.73 -2.45
C ALA A 91 8.55 16.26 -1.09
N PRO A 92 8.72 17.04 0.00
CA PRO A 92 8.18 16.68 1.32
C PRO A 92 6.67 16.40 1.33
N ASP A 93 5.91 17.02 0.42
CA ASP A 93 4.46 16.86 0.26
C ASP A 93 4.05 15.79 -0.75
N ARG A 94 4.99 15.04 -1.35
CA ARG A 94 4.75 13.97 -2.33
C ARG A 94 3.62 13.02 -1.90
N CYS A 95 3.64 12.58 -0.65
CA CYS A 95 2.66 11.61 -0.14
C CYS A 95 1.24 12.17 -0.17
N TYR A 96 1.04 13.47 0.12
CA TYR A 96 -0.25 14.12 -0.02
C TYR A 96 -0.67 14.18 -1.48
N ALA A 97 0.19 14.68 -2.37
CA ALA A 97 -0.11 14.82 -3.79
C ALA A 97 -0.44 13.47 -4.45
N CYS A 98 0.32 12.43 -4.12
CA CYS A 98 0.09 11.07 -4.60
C CYS A 98 -1.23 10.49 -4.09
N LYS A 99 -1.51 10.56 -2.78
CA LYS A 99 -2.76 10.05 -2.20
C LYS A 99 -3.97 10.80 -2.77
N ARG A 100 -3.89 12.13 -2.87
CA ARG A 100 -4.94 12.96 -3.47
C ARG A 100 -5.22 12.53 -4.91
N ARG A 101 -4.20 12.42 -5.76
CA ARG A 101 -4.37 11.99 -7.15
C ARG A 101 -4.99 10.60 -7.26
N MET A 102 -4.55 9.64 -6.44
CA MET A 102 -5.15 8.30 -6.43
C MET A 102 -6.65 8.35 -6.09
N MET A 103 -7.01 9.10 -5.05
CA MET A 103 -8.40 9.20 -4.62
C MET A 103 -9.27 9.97 -5.61
N GLU A 104 -8.74 11.00 -6.29
CA GLU A 104 -9.42 11.69 -7.39
C GLU A 104 -9.77 10.71 -8.53
N GLU A 105 -8.83 9.86 -8.93
CA GLU A 105 -9.02 8.88 -10.01
C GLU A 105 -10.02 7.78 -9.61
N ILE A 106 -9.95 7.28 -8.38
CA ILE A 106 -10.93 6.32 -7.86
C ILE A 106 -12.31 6.95 -7.79
N THR A 107 -12.41 8.21 -7.36
CA THR A 107 -13.69 8.94 -7.26
C THR A 107 -14.30 9.20 -8.63
N ALA A 108 -13.48 9.59 -9.62
CA ALA A 108 -13.92 9.76 -11.00
C ALA A 108 -14.45 8.45 -11.57
N TRP A 109 -13.69 7.35 -11.41
CA TRP A 109 -14.13 6.03 -11.84
C TRP A 109 -15.41 5.58 -11.14
N ALA A 110 -15.50 5.76 -9.82
CA ALA A 110 -16.67 5.41 -9.03
C ALA A 110 -17.93 6.12 -9.55
N ARG A 111 -17.85 7.44 -9.73
CA ARG A 111 -18.95 8.25 -10.30
C ARG A 111 -19.36 7.75 -11.68
N ASP A 112 -18.39 7.54 -12.57
CA ASP A 112 -18.65 7.18 -13.97
C ASP A 112 -19.22 5.75 -14.11
N ASN A 113 -19.07 4.91 -13.08
CA ASN A 113 -19.57 3.53 -13.02
C ASN A 113 -20.75 3.35 -12.05
N GLY A 114 -21.36 4.45 -11.56
CA GLY A 114 -22.58 4.39 -10.75
C GLY A 114 -22.36 3.99 -9.27
N TYR A 115 -21.14 4.10 -8.76
CA TYR A 115 -20.84 3.96 -7.34
C TYR A 115 -21.11 5.28 -6.61
N ARG A 116 -21.83 5.18 -5.48
CA ARG A 116 -22.24 6.32 -4.66
C ARG A 116 -21.08 6.92 -3.86
N SER A 117 -20.17 6.07 -3.43
CA SER A 117 -19.13 6.42 -2.46
C SER A 117 -17.82 5.71 -2.75
N VAL A 118 -16.75 6.24 -2.16
CA VAL A 118 -15.43 5.61 -2.13
C VAL A 118 -15.04 5.39 -0.67
N ALA A 119 -14.53 4.20 -0.37
CA ALA A 119 -14.04 3.82 0.95
C ALA A 119 -12.54 3.47 0.91
N ASP A 120 -11.83 3.76 1.99
CA ASP A 120 -10.43 3.37 2.17
C ASP A 120 -10.16 2.63 3.48
N GLY A 121 -8.98 2.00 3.56
CA GLY A 121 -8.58 1.16 4.69
C GLY A 121 -8.02 1.92 5.89
N THR A 122 -8.23 3.23 6.02
CA THR A 122 -7.76 3.99 7.20
C THR A 122 -8.40 3.45 8.47
N HIS A 123 -7.59 3.18 9.48
CA HIS A 123 -7.99 2.64 10.79
C HIS A 123 -7.81 3.64 11.93
N ALA A 124 -8.36 3.37 13.11
CA ALA A 124 -8.41 4.32 14.24
C ALA A 124 -7.03 4.72 14.80
N ASP A 125 -5.99 3.91 14.60
CA ASP A 125 -4.62 4.27 15.00
C ASP A 125 -3.96 5.27 14.02
N ASP A 126 -4.56 5.52 12.85
CA ASP A 126 -4.03 6.49 11.90
C ASP A 126 -4.35 7.90 12.37
N ARG A 127 -3.30 8.63 12.76
CA ARG A 127 -3.46 10.03 13.17
C ARG A 127 -3.39 10.95 11.95
N ALA A 128 -4.39 11.81 11.79
CA ALA A 128 -4.47 12.74 10.66
C ALA A 128 -3.37 13.82 10.68
N ASP A 129 -2.80 14.12 11.84
CA ASP A 129 -1.71 15.09 12.05
C ASP A 129 -0.36 14.60 11.52
N THR A 130 -0.13 13.29 11.44
CA THR A 130 1.15 12.69 11.00
C THR A 130 1.13 12.16 9.58
N ARG A 131 -0.03 12.09 8.93
CA ARG A 131 -0.19 11.54 7.57
C ARG A 131 -0.82 12.56 6.62
N PRO A 132 -0.01 13.31 5.86
CA PRO A 132 -0.51 14.30 4.89
C PRO A 132 -1.58 13.74 3.95
N GLY A 133 -1.48 12.46 3.56
CA GLY A 133 -2.48 11.78 2.72
C GLY A 133 -3.89 11.69 3.32
N MET A 134 -4.04 11.73 4.65
CA MET A 134 -5.35 11.71 5.32
C MET A 134 -6.17 12.96 5.04
N LYS A 135 -5.50 14.11 4.89
CA LYS A 135 -6.16 15.37 4.54
C LYS A 135 -6.92 15.26 3.21
N ALA A 136 -6.32 14.58 2.23
CA ALA A 136 -6.93 14.39 0.91
C ALA A 136 -8.23 13.56 0.97
N LEU A 137 -8.33 12.60 1.91
CA LEU A 137 -9.53 11.79 2.07
C LEU A 137 -10.73 12.64 2.49
N GLY A 138 -10.54 13.49 3.50
CA GLY A 138 -11.58 14.41 3.98
C GLY A 138 -12.01 15.42 2.91
N GLU A 139 -11.06 15.98 2.16
CA GLU A 139 -11.34 16.91 1.06
C GLU A 139 -12.16 16.29 -0.08
N LEU A 140 -12.03 14.98 -0.30
CA LEU A 140 -12.68 14.24 -1.38
C LEU A 140 -13.93 13.46 -0.91
N GLY A 141 -14.30 13.54 0.38
CA GLY A 141 -15.45 12.83 0.94
C GLY A 141 -15.28 11.31 0.95
N ILE A 142 -14.04 10.81 1.02
CA ILE A 142 -13.75 9.38 1.13
C ILE A 142 -14.10 8.91 2.54
N ILE A 143 -14.85 7.82 2.64
CA ILE A 143 -15.22 7.24 3.93
C ILE A 143 -14.13 6.29 4.42
N SER A 144 -13.96 6.17 5.73
CA SER A 144 -12.94 5.31 6.34
C SER A 144 -13.60 4.41 7.39
N PRO A 145 -14.26 3.32 6.97
CA PRO A 145 -15.15 2.54 7.84
C PRO A 145 -14.48 2.00 9.11
N PHE A 146 -13.20 1.61 9.04
CA PHE A 146 -12.47 1.16 10.23
C PHE A 146 -12.28 2.28 11.24
N ALA A 147 -11.76 3.44 10.80
CA ALA A 147 -11.60 4.60 11.67
C ALA A 147 -12.95 5.09 12.26
N GLU A 148 -14.00 5.12 11.45
CA GLU A 148 -15.35 5.53 11.88
C GLU A 148 -15.98 4.57 12.91
N CYS A 149 -15.65 3.27 12.85
CA CYS A 149 -16.05 2.27 13.83
C CYS A 149 -15.06 2.13 15.00
N GLY A 150 -13.99 2.95 15.07
CA GLY A 150 -12.98 2.87 16.13
C GLY A 150 -12.06 1.64 16.06
N ILE A 151 -12.03 0.96 14.91
CA ILE A 151 -11.28 -0.28 14.71
C ILE A 151 -9.78 0.03 14.55
N LYS A 152 -8.97 -0.64 15.36
CA LYS A 152 -7.51 -0.52 15.37
C LYS A 152 -6.83 -1.55 14.49
N LYS A 153 -5.53 -1.35 14.23
CA LYS A 153 -4.73 -2.25 13.40
C LYS A 153 -4.67 -3.69 13.92
N ALA A 154 -4.64 -3.86 15.24
CA ALA A 154 -4.65 -5.18 15.87
C ALA A 154 -5.95 -5.94 15.57
N GLU A 155 -7.10 -5.26 15.64
CA GLU A 155 -8.41 -5.83 15.35
C GLU A 155 -8.54 -6.19 13.86
N ILE A 156 -8.00 -5.38 12.95
CA ILE A 156 -7.96 -5.71 11.51
C ILE A 156 -7.17 -7.00 11.26
N ALA A 157 -6.09 -7.25 11.98
CA ALA A 157 -5.33 -8.50 11.87
C ALA A 157 -6.15 -9.71 12.33
N GLU A 158 -6.98 -9.56 13.37
CA GLU A 158 -7.93 -10.59 13.81
C GLU A 158 -9.02 -10.82 12.75
N PHE A 159 -9.58 -9.75 12.18
CA PHE A 159 -10.57 -9.85 11.09
C PHE A 159 -9.99 -10.56 9.88
N ALA A 160 -8.73 -10.32 9.55
CA ALA A 160 -8.04 -10.98 8.46
C ALA A 160 -8.03 -12.50 8.65
N ALA A 161 -7.74 -12.99 9.86
CA ALA A 161 -7.78 -14.42 10.16
C ALA A 161 -9.20 -15.00 10.02
N THR A 162 -10.22 -14.31 10.54
CA THR A 162 -11.63 -14.72 10.42
C THR A 162 -12.13 -14.78 8.97
N LEU A 163 -11.64 -13.87 8.12
CA LEU A 163 -12.07 -13.71 6.73
C LEU A 163 -11.14 -14.43 5.73
N ASP A 164 -10.20 -15.23 6.21
CA ASP A 164 -9.19 -15.94 5.42
C ASP A 164 -8.36 -15.00 4.52
N VAL A 165 -8.07 -13.79 4.99
CA VAL A 165 -7.22 -12.78 4.33
C VAL A 165 -5.81 -12.84 4.93
N PRO A 166 -4.74 -12.80 4.11
CA PRO A 166 -3.39 -12.78 4.65
C PRO A 166 -3.07 -11.49 5.41
N VAL A 167 -2.46 -11.64 6.58
CA VAL A 167 -1.81 -10.53 7.29
C VAL A 167 -0.44 -10.30 6.66
N LEU A 168 -0.22 -9.09 6.15
CA LEU A 168 0.95 -8.68 5.39
C LEU A 168 1.71 -7.60 6.16
N PRO A 169 3.05 -7.59 6.07
CA PRO A 169 3.83 -6.49 6.63
C PRO A 169 3.47 -5.17 5.92
N SER A 170 3.54 -4.05 6.66
CA SER A 170 3.35 -2.74 6.05
C SER A 170 4.41 -2.49 5.00
N SER A 171 3.97 -2.07 3.83
CA SER A 171 4.81 -1.69 2.70
C SER A 171 4.70 -0.19 2.45
N SER A 172 5.80 0.40 2.01
CA SER A 172 5.84 1.77 1.50
C SER A 172 6.20 1.75 0.02
N CYS A 173 5.77 2.75 -0.73
CA CYS A 173 6.05 2.85 -2.15
C CYS A 173 7.56 2.90 -2.45
N LEU A 174 7.94 2.57 -3.69
CA LEU A 174 9.33 2.55 -4.13
C LEU A 174 9.99 3.94 -4.04
N ALA A 175 9.22 5.04 -4.10
CA ALA A 175 9.75 6.39 -3.90
C ALA A 175 10.44 6.58 -2.54
N THR A 176 10.09 5.81 -1.50
CA THR A 176 10.76 5.90 -0.19
C THR A 176 12.17 5.32 -0.19
N ARG A 177 12.61 4.68 -1.27
CA ARG A 177 13.97 4.16 -1.41
C ARG A 177 14.94 5.25 -1.83
N PHE A 178 14.43 6.39 -2.26
CA PHE A 178 15.22 7.54 -2.70
C PHE A 178 15.36 8.55 -1.56
N PRO A 179 16.50 9.26 -1.47
CA PRO A 179 16.65 10.40 -0.58
C PRO A 179 15.57 11.46 -0.84
N GLY A 180 15.11 12.16 0.20
CA GLY A 180 14.16 13.25 0.04
C GLY A 180 14.69 14.32 -0.91
N GLY A 181 13.84 14.80 -1.83
CA GLY A 181 14.23 15.77 -2.86
C GLY A 181 14.97 15.20 -4.07
N ALA A 182 15.26 13.89 -4.10
CA ALA A 182 15.81 13.25 -5.30
C ALA A 182 14.79 13.27 -6.46
N VAL A 183 15.25 13.55 -7.69
CA VAL A 183 14.37 13.46 -8.86
C VAL A 183 14.08 11.99 -9.16
N LEU A 184 12.80 11.62 -9.18
CA LEU A 184 12.35 10.28 -9.51
C LEU A 184 12.24 10.11 -11.02
N SER A 185 12.78 9.02 -11.55
CA SER A 185 12.61 8.63 -12.94
C SER A 185 12.05 7.20 -13.06
N PRO A 186 11.31 6.86 -14.12
CA PRO A 186 10.81 5.49 -14.33
C PRO A 186 11.93 4.46 -14.30
N GLY A 187 13.04 4.74 -15.01
CA GLY A 187 14.18 3.82 -15.09
C GLY A 187 14.85 3.56 -13.74
N GLU A 188 14.99 4.58 -12.87
CA GLU A 188 15.54 4.36 -11.54
C GLU A 188 14.58 3.62 -10.61
N ILE A 189 13.27 3.91 -10.69
CA ILE A 189 12.26 3.17 -9.94
C ILE A 189 12.24 1.70 -10.35
N ASP A 190 12.34 1.42 -11.65
CA ASP A 190 12.39 0.07 -12.20
C ASP A 190 13.68 -0.64 -11.76
N ARG A 191 14.82 0.04 -11.78
CA ARG A 191 16.10 -0.49 -11.28
C ARG A 191 16.02 -0.88 -9.79
N VAL A 192 15.38 -0.05 -8.96
CA VAL A 192 15.15 -0.37 -7.54
C VAL A 192 14.17 -1.54 -7.39
N ARG A 193 13.11 -1.60 -8.20
CA ARG A 193 12.16 -2.73 -8.20
C ARG A 193 12.85 -4.04 -8.54
N GLU A 194 13.68 -4.05 -9.57
CA GLU A 194 14.47 -5.20 -9.98
C GLU A 194 15.47 -5.61 -8.90
N ALA A 195 16.16 -4.65 -8.28
CA ALA A 195 17.05 -4.91 -7.17
C ALA A 195 16.34 -5.57 -5.97
N GLU A 196 15.18 -5.05 -5.56
CA GLU A 196 14.39 -5.68 -4.48
C GLU A 196 13.93 -7.08 -4.90
N ALA A 197 13.51 -7.30 -6.15
CA ALA A 197 13.09 -8.61 -6.65
C ALA A 197 14.22 -9.64 -6.65
N VAL A 198 15.42 -9.24 -7.08
CA VAL A 198 16.62 -10.09 -7.08
C VAL A 198 17.00 -10.48 -5.65
N VAL A 199 17.11 -9.51 -4.74
CA VAL A 199 17.49 -9.79 -3.34
C VAL A 199 16.43 -10.64 -2.63
N ARG A 200 15.14 -10.44 -2.95
CA ARG A 200 14.02 -11.21 -2.40
C ARG A 200 14.10 -12.71 -2.68
N THR A 201 14.86 -13.14 -3.70
CA THR A 201 15.06 -14.57 -4.00
C THR A 201 15.79 -15.33 -2.89
N ARG A 202 16.56 -14.61 -2.05
CA ARG A 202 17.29 -15.17 -0.91
C ARG A 202 16.87 -14.58 0.42
N VAL A 203 16.54 -13.29 0.47
CA VAL A 203 16.19 -12.57 1.70
C VAL A 203 14.69 -12.62 1.97
N LYS A 204 14.33 -13.19 3.12
CA LYS A 204 12.97 -13.25 3.64
C LYS A 204 12.68 -12.05 4.55
N GLY A 205 11.41 -11.87 4.92
CA GLY A 205 11.01 -10.83 5.87
C GLY A 205 11.19 -9.40 5.34
N TYR A 206 11.72 -8.52 6.18
CA TYR A 206 11.94 -7.11 5.87
C TYR A 206 13.09 -6.96 4.87
N LEU A 207 12.82 -6.25 3.79
CA LEU A 207 13.80 -5.91 2.76
C LEU A 207 13.44 -4.56 2.15
N ARG A 208 14.42 -3.67 2.06
CA ARG A 208 14.38 -2.47 1.23
C ARG A 208 15.73 -2.27 0.56
N VAL A 209 15.76 -1.89 -0.71
CA VAL A 209 17.00 -1.47 -1.39
C VAL A 209 16.96 0.04 -1.60
N ARG A 210 17.68 0.80 -0.76
CA ARG A 210 17.72 2.25 -0.84
C ARG A 210 18.82 2.74 -1.77
N VAL A 211 18.53 3.79 -2.52
CA VAL A 211 19.50 4.48 -3.38
C VAL A 211 20.36 5.41 -2.52
N ASP A 212 21.67 5.35 -2.75
CA ASP A 212 22.64 6.22 -2.09
C ASP A 212 23.71 6.66 -3.10
N GLY A 213 23.48 7.83 -3.73
CA GLY A 213 24.28 8.28 -4.86
C GLY A 213 24.19 7.28 -6.03
N THR A 214 25.34 6.79 -6.49
CA THR A 214 25.43 5.70 -7.48
C THR A 214 25.30 4.31 -6.86
N GLY A 215 25.29 4.22 -5.53
CA GLY A 215 25.27 2.99 -4.76
C GLY A 215 23.90 2.58 -4.23
N ALA A 216 23.89 1.50 -3.47
CA ALA A 216 22.71 1.00 -2.78
C ALA A 216 23.00 0.59 -1.33
N ILE A 217 22.00 0.75 -0.48
CA ILE A 217 21.96 0.22 0.88
C ILE A 217 20.83 -0.81 0.94
N VAL A 218 21.18 -2.07 1.12
CA VAL A 218 20.24 -3.17 1.37
C VAL A 218 19.91 -3.20 2.85
N GLU A 219 18.69 -2.84 3.20
CA GLU A 219 18.15 -2.94 4.54
C GLU A 219 17.39 -4.25 4.71
N CYS A 220 17.75 -5.06 5.70
CA CYS A 220 17.06 -6.32 5.96
C CYS A 220 17.01 -6.67 7.45
N ASP A 221 16.26 -7.71 7.79
CA ASP A 221 16.35 -8.35 9.11
C ASP A 221 17.82 -8.72 9.42
N PRO A 222 18.32 -8.57 10.67
CA PRO A 222 19.71 -8.90 11.01
C PRO A 222 20.09 -10.35 10.67
N ALA A 223 19.14 -11.28 10.83
CA ALA A 223 19.33 -12.70 10.50
C ALA A 223 19.54 -12.94 9.00
N GLU A 224 19.06 -12.05 8.14
CA GLU A 224 19.11 -12.18 6.67
C GLU A 224 20.31 -11.43 6.06
N CYS A 225 21.13 -10.76 6.88
CA CYS A 225 22.31 -10.02 6.41
C CYS A 225 23.31 -10.90 5.62
N PRO A 226 23.60 -12.15 6.02
CA PRO A 226 24.48 -13.02 5.22
C PRO A 226 23.96 -13.27 3.81
N ASP A 227 22.66 -13.55 3.67
CA ASP A 227 22.02 -13.75 2.38
C ASP A 227 21.98 -12.46 1.55
N ALA A 228 21.72 -11.31 2.19
CA ALA A 228 21.79 -10.01 1.52
C ALA A 228 23.20 -9.67 1.01
N MET A 229 24.25 -9.99 1.78
CA MET A 229 25.64 -9.78 1.38
C MET A 229 26.02 -10.63 0.16
N ALA A 230 25.49 -11.85 0.07
CA ALA A 230 25.69 -12.72 -1.08
C ALA A 230 25.08 -12.18 -2.38
N MET A 231 24.13 -11.23 -2.30
CA MET A 231 23.47 -10.61 -3.46
C MET A 231 24.15 -9.31 -3.93
N THR A 232 25.24 -8.88 -3.31
CA THR A 232 25.91 -7.60 -3.61
C THR A 232 26.46 -7.53 -5.04
N GLU A 233 26.97 -8.65 -5.58
CA GLU A 233 27.44 -8.75 -6.96
C GLU A 233 26.29 -8.67 -7.98
N ASP A 234 25.12 -9.24 -7.66
CA ASP A 234 23.92 -9.08 -8.50
C ASP A 234 23.49 -7.61 -8.56
N LEU A 235 23.46 -6.92 -7.43
CA LEU A 235 23.14 -5.48 -7.39
C LEU A 235 24.19 -4.63 -8.12
N THR A 236 25.46 -5.03 -8.07
CA THR A 236 26.52 -4.36 -8.83
C THR A 236 26.30 -4.48 -10.34
N ARG A 237 25.83 -5.64 -10.82
CA ARG A 237 25.44 -5.84 -12.22
C ARG A 237 24.25 -5.00 -12.66
N LEU A 238 23.36 -4.63 -11.72
CA LEU A 238 22.27 -3.68 -11.95
C LEU A 238 22.73 -2.20 -11.92
N GLY A 239 24.03 -1.95 -11.76
CA GLY A 239 24.62 -0.62 -11.81
C GLY A 239 24.65 0.12 -10.47
N PHE A 240 24.52 -0.59 -9.34
CA PHE A 240 24.74 0.00 -8.01
C PHE A 240 26.21 -0.15 -7.59
N SER A 241 26.87 0.96 -7.26
CA SER A 241 28.22 0.91 -6.68
C SER A 241 28.51 2.14 -5.80
N PRO A 242 28.95 1.97 -4.54
CA PRO A 242 29.10 0.69 -3.82
C PRO A 242 27.75 0.11 -3.34
N VAL A 243 27.72 -1.19 -3.04
CA VAL A 243 26.58 -1.85 -2.38
C VAL A 243 26.92 -2.13 -0.92
N ARG A 244 26.06 -1.73 0.00
CA ARG A 244 26.22 -1.92 1.45
C ARG A 244 25.00 -2.65 2.02
N VAL A 245 25.21 -3.43 3.08
CA VAL A 245 24.12 -4.09 3.82
C VAL A 245 24.00 -3.45 5.19
N ARG A 246 22.77 -3.12 5.60
CA ARG A 246 22.46 -2.52 6.90
C ARG A 246 21.39 -3.36 7.61
N PRO A 247 21.69 -3.95 8.78
CA PRO A 247 20.65 -4.60 9.59
C PRO A 247 19.66 -3.54 10.10
N VAL A 248 18.37 -3.88 10.12
CA VAL A 248 17.31 -3.02 10.66
C VAL A 248 16.46 -3.82 11.63
N SER A 249 16.43 -3.40 12.89
CA SER A 249 15.59 -4.02 13.93
C SER A 249 14.10 -3.85 13.63
N ARG A 250 13.21 -4.50 14.38
CA ARG A 250 11.76 -4.30 14.20
C ARG A 250 11.32 -2.90 14.61
N GLU A 251 11.96 -2.32 15.61
CA GLU A 251 11.66 -1.01 16.17
C GLU A 251 12.03 0.13 15.21
N GLU A 252 13.07 -0.06 14.37
CA GLU A 252 13.54 0.93 13.39
C GLU A 252 12.76 0.93 12.06
N ARG A 253 11.72 0.11 11.91
CA ARG A 253 10.97 -0.04 10.64
C ARG A 253 9.85 0.99 10.45
N GLU A 254 9.43 1.62 11.55
CA GLU A 254 8.37 2.63 11.63
C GLU A 254 8.91 4.03 11.30
#